data_AF-A0A838QHM1-F1
#
_entry.id   AF-A0A838QHM1-F1
#
_cell.length_a   1.000
_cell.length_b   1.000
_cell.length_c   1.000
_cell.angle_alpha   90.00
_cell.angle_beta   90.00
_cell.angle_gamma   90.00
#
_symmetry.space_group_name_H-M   'P 1'
#
loop_
_entity.id
_entity.type
_entity.pdbx_description
1 polymer ?
#
loop_
_entity_poly.entity_id
_entity_poly.type
_entity_poly.pdbx_seq_one_letter_code
_entity_poly.pdbx_strand_id
1 'polypeptide(L)'
;MPRPLIMAAWLFVWLSTPVVAQKVAETADSADVLVLDHDFGVVGELVRLFLSDKQVYRAELSTQDVTLELRPRLNGTQIPRVYPISDAKSSSGSSVVEIYPDQDGEYEIRPISMQGSKISTRLRLYRDVGGSRRRLGAASDPGWELGVELAGTWHSGFVQTSVAPAIGSEPSGGADIEGCLTARSRSRVPRFGMCILGVSHQSQRGTPSLLWVYTEPRLGVPRRDRHGYSSWEMGALFRFGVGINSGVLSPRIYAPGVFLSRHIRRNPQGAGW
;
A
#
# COMPACT_ATOMS: atom_id res chain seq x y z
N MET A 1 34.63 -41.81 1.97
CA MET A 1 34.40 -40.48 2.59
C MET A 1 33.01 -40.00 2.20
N PRO A 2 32.01 -40.06 3.11
CA PRO A 2 30.61 -39.72 2.80
C PRO A 2 30.32 -38.22 3.04
N ARG A 3 29.34 -37.70 2.29
CA ARG A 3 29.01 -36.28 2.07
C ARG A 3 28.16 -35.68 3.21
N PRO A 4 28.46 -34.47 3.70
CA PRO A 4 27.63 -33.75 4.67
C PRO A 4 26.67 -32.80 3.94
N LEU A 5 25.54 -33.29 3.42
CA LEU A 5 24.55 -32.42 2.75
C LEU A 5 23.07 -32.73 3.08
N ILE A 6 22.78 -33.72 3.94
CA ILE A 6 21.39 -34.18 4.18
C ILE A 6 20.77 -33.61 5.47
N MET A 7 21.56 -33.00 6.36
CA MET A 7 21.07 -32.65 7.70
C MET A 7 20.33 -31.29 7.82
N ALA A 8 20.38 -30.43 6.79
CA ALA A 8 19.73 -29.11 6.85
C ALA A 8 18.23 -29.12 6.48
N ALA A 9 17.72 -30.19 5.86
CA ALA A 9 16.33 -30.25 5.40
C ALA A 9 15.31 -30.59 6.51
N TRP A 10 15.76 -31.12 7.65
CA TRP A 10 14.85 -31.62 8.70
C TRP A 10 14.47 -30.59 9.77
N LEU A 11 15.13 -29.43 9.85
CA LEU A 11 14.81 -28.41 10.84
C LEU A 11 13.62 -27.50 10.47
N PHE A 12 13.18 -27.51 9.19
CA PHE A 12 12.11 -26.61 8.71
C PHE A 12 10.68 -27.14 8.93
N VAL A 13 10.51 -28.43 9.23
CA VAL A 13 9.18 -29.06 9.28
C VAL A 13 8.48 -28.89 10.64
N TRP A 14 9.20 -28.48 11.70
CA TRP A 14 8.65 -28.44 13.07
C TRP A 14 8.12 -27.09 13.55
N LEU A 15 8.18 -26.02 12.72
CA LEU A 15 7.73 -24.67 13.11
C LEU A 15 6.39 -24.24 12.49
N SER A 16 5.72 -25.12 11.74
CA SER A 16 4.44 -24.81 11.08
C SER A 16 3.23 -25.31 11.87
N THR A 17 3.12 -25.00 13.17
CA THR A 17 1.80 -25.01 13.81
C THR A 17 1.03 -23.78 13.35
N PRO A 18 -0.05 -23.91 12.55
CA PRO A 18 -0.84 -22.76 12.17
C PRO A 18 -1.48 -22.20 13.44
N VAL A 19 -1.08 -20.99 13.83
CA VAL A 19 -1.83 -20.21 14.81
C VAL A 19 -3.18 -19.88 14.15
N VAL A 20 -4.19 -20.70 14.44
CA VAL A 20 -5.56 -20.45 13.98
C VAL A 20 -6.05 -19.24 14.76
N ALA A 21 -5.93 -18.06 14.15
CA ALA A 21 -6.53 -16.85 14.65
C ALA A 21 -8.04 -17.09 14.80
N GLN A 22 -8.55 -17.08 16.03
CA GLN A 22 -9.98 -17.13 16.31
C GLN A 22 -10.64 -15.94 15.61
N LYS A 23 -11.37 -16.22 14.52
CA LYS A 23 -12.28 -15.25 13.92
C LYS A 23 -13.43 -15.06 14.90
N VAL A 24 -13.44 -13.90 15.56
CA VAL A 24 -14.62 -13.43 16.30
C VAL A 24 -15.79 -13.42 15.33
N ALA A 25 -16.85 -14.14 15.67
CA ALA A 25 -18.07 -14.19 14.88
C ALA A 25 -18.63 -12.76 14.74
N GLU A 26 -18.62 -12.24 13.51
CA GLU A 26 -19.18 -10.93 13.17
C GLU A 26 -20.69 -10.97 13.37
N THR A 27 -21.20 -10.25 14.36
CA THR A 27 -22.64 -9.95 14.44
C THR A 27 -23.02 -8.98 13.31
N ALA A 28 -24.12 -9.33 12.65
CA ALA A 28 -24.58 -8.80 11.37
C ALA A 28 -25.40 -7.50 11.49
N ASP A 29 -25.09 -6.62 12.43
CA ASP A 29 -25.66 -5.26 12.44
C ASP A 29 -24.82 -4.37 11.51
N SER A 30 -25.09 -4.49 10.21
CA SER A 30 -24.35 -3.84 9.12
C SER A 30 -25.04 -2.59 8.56
N ALA A 31 -26.04 -2.05 9.26
CA ALA A 31 -26.75 -0.87 8.78
C ALA A 31 -25.95 0.41 9.04
N ASP A 32 -25.92 1.30 8.06
CA ASP A 32 -25.32 2.63 8.21
C ASP A 32 -26.09 3.44 9.26
N VAL A 33 -25.36 4.18 10.10
CA VAL A 33 -25.96 4.97 11.19
C VAL A 33 -26.08 6.42 10.76
N LEU A 34 -27.30 6.97 10.70
CA LEU A 34 -27.49 8.41 10.45
C LEU A 34 -26.92 9.22 11.63
N VAL A 35 -25.96 10.08 11.35
CA VAL A 35 -25.25 10.93 12.33
C VAL A 35 -25.75 12.38 12.27
N LEU A 36 -26.07 12.87 11.07
CA LEU A 36 -26.56 14.23 10.85
C LEU A 36 -27.58 14.23 9.72
N ASP A 37 -28.67 14.97 9.89
CA ASP A 37 -29.61 15.33 8.83
C ASP A 37 -29.90 16.83 8.98
N HIS A 38 -29.44 17.64 8.02
CA HIS A 38 -29.49 19.09 8.09
C HIS A 38 -29.81 19.72 6.74
N ASP A 39 -30.75 20.66 6.75
CA ASP A 39 -31.14 21.44 5.57
C ASP A 39 -30.38 22.78 5.56
N PHE A 40 -29.43 22.95 4.63
CA PHE A 40 -28.75 24.22 4.41
C PHE A 40 -29.59 25.11 3.51
N GLY A 41 -30.07 26.23 4.05
CA GLY A 41 -30.91 27.20 3.34
C GLY A 41 -30.35 28.62 3.31
N VAL A 42 -29.37 28.91 4.17
CA VAL A 42 -28.80 30.26 4.34
C VAL A 42 -27.35 30.28 3.88
N VAL A 43 -26.95 31.35 3.19
CA VAL A 43 -25.56 31.53 2.75
C VAL A 43 -24.65 31.68 3.98
N GLY A 44 -23.57 30.90 4.01
CA GLY A 44 -22.61 30.91 5.12
C GLY A 44 -23.01 30.07 6.33
N GLU A 45 -24.15 29.37 6.26
CA GLU A 45 -24.57 28.41 7.27
C GLU A 45 -23.54 27.25 7.39
N LEU A 46 -23.30 26.82 8.63
CA LEU A 46 -22.35 25.77 8.95
C LEU A 46 -22.94 24.88 10.05
N VAL A 47 -22.52 23.62 10.05
CA VAL A 47 -22.81 22.68 11.15
C VAL A 47 -21.49 22.20 11.75
N ARG A 48 -21.48 22.01 13.06
CA ARG A 48 -20.34 21.42 13.77
C ARG A 48 -20.65 19.98 14.11
N LEU A 49 -19.70 19.10 13.82
CA LEU A 49 -19.84 17.69 14.11
C LEU A 49 -18.50 17.09 14.54
N PHE A 50 -18.56 16.24 15.56
CA PHE A 50 -17.41 15.42 15.95
C PHE A 50 -17.31 14.21 15.03
N LEU A 51 -16.18 14.07 14.34
CA LEU A 51 -15.87 12.92 13.51
C LEU A 51 -14.76 12.11 14.18
N SER A 52 -14.93 10.79 14.21
CA SER A 52 -13.96 9.89 14.83
C SER A 52 -12.94 9.36 13.84
N ASP A 53 -11.73 9.15 14.34
CA ASP A 53 -10.66 8.47 13.64
C ASP A 53 -11.09 7.04 13.24
N LYS A 54 -10.49 6.53 12.15
CA LYS A 54 -10.73 5.18 11.61
C LYS A 54 -12.19 4.86 11.22
N GLN A 55 -13.14 5.79 11.40
CA GLN A 55 -14.49 5.69 10.87
C GLN A 55 -14.51 6.16 9.41
N VAL A 56 -15.54 5.74 8.69
CA VAL A 56 -15.86 6.19 7.34
C VAL A 56 -17.26 6.77 7.39
N TYR A 57 -17.43 7.97 6.85
CA TYR A 57 -18.74 8.61 6.78
C TYR A 57 -19.16 8.77 5.32
N ARG A 58 -20.43 8.54 5.02
CA ARG A 58 -21.06 8.80 3.72
C ARG A 58 -21.95 10.02 3.85
N ALA A 59 -21.65 11.06 3.09
CA ALA A 59 -22.48 12.24 2.99
C ALA A 59 -23.29 12.19 1.69
N GLU A 60 -24.60 12.34 1.82
CA GLU A 60 -25.55 12.47 0.72
C GLU A 60 -26.07 13.90 0.71
N LEU A 61 -25.90 14.58 -0.43
CA LEU A 61 -26.36 15.94 -0.69
C LEU A 61 -27.51 15.88 -1.69
N SER A 62 -28.63 16.53 -1.38
CA SER A 62 -29.81 16.52 -2.26
C SER A 62 -29.62 17.28 -3.57
N THR A 63 -28.58 18.11 -3.66
CA THR A 63 -28.36 19.02 -4.80
C THR A 63 -27.09 18.65 -5.54
N GLN A 64 -27.18 18.63 -6.87
CA GLN A 64 -26.07 18.38 -7.77
C GLN A 64 -25.09 19.57 -7.77
N ASP A 65 -23.82 19.32 -8.13
CA ASP A 65 -22.76 20.34 -8.22
C ASP A 65 -22.44 21.06 -6.89
N VAL A 66 -22.90 20.48 -5.77
CA VAL A 66 -22.52 20.87 -4.42
C VAL A 66 -21.59 19.79 -3.85
N THR A 67 -20.51 20.23 -3.20
CA THR A 67 -19.64 19.38 -2.40
C THR A 67 -19.51 19.94 -0.99
N LEU A 68 -18.81 19.24 -0.11
CA LEU A 68 -18.60 19.65 1.27
C LEU A 68 -17.21 20.24 1.45
N GLU A 69 -17.17 21.41 2.08
CA GLU A 69 -15.97 21.91 2.73
C GLU A 69 -15.98 21.45 4.19
N LEU A 70 -14.91 20.78 4.61
CA LEU A 70 -14.68 20.42 6.01
C LEU A 70 -13.49 21.22 6.54
N ARG A 71 -13.70 21.92 7.64
CA ARG A 71 -12.64 22.67 8.33
C ARG A 71 -12.49 22.17 9.76
N PRO A 72 -11.28 21.79 10.20
CA PRO A 72 -11.04 21.48 11.61
C PRO A 72 -11.22 22.75 12.46
N ARG A 73 -11.82 22.60 13.64
CA ARG A 73 -11.96 23.73 14.57
C ARG A 73 -10.65 24.04 15.31
N LEU A 74 -9.89 23.01 15.65
CA LEU A 74 -8.61 23.14 16.34
C LEU A 74 -7.47 23.27 15.32
N ASN A 75 -6.62 24.28 15.53
CA ASN A 75 -5.40 24.44 14.74
C ASN A 75 -4.50 23.21 14.92
N GLY A 76 -4.02 22.66 13.81
CA GLY A 76 -3.15 21.48 13.78
C GLY A 76 -3.86 20.15 13.52
N THR A 77 -5.19 20.10 13.61
CA THR A 77 -5.96 18.92 13.17
C THR A 77 -5.94 18.84 11.63
N GLN A 78 -5.73 17.65 11.07
CA GLN A 78 -5.73 17.45 9.63
C GLN A 78 -7.14 17.53 9.04
N ILE A 79 -7.27 18.15 7.86
CA ILE A 79 -8.52 18.19 7.11
C ILE A 79 -8.88 16.75 6.65
N PRO A 80 -10.12 16.27 6.88
CA PRO A 80 -10.53 14.94 6.44
C PRO A 80 -10.41 14.78 4.93
N ARG A 81 -10.03 13.58 4.48
CA ARG A 81 -10.00 13.27 3.06
C ARG A 81 -11.41 13.01 2.56
N VAL A 82 -11.82 13.72 1.51
CA VAL A 82 -13.15 13.61 0.90
C VAL A 82 -13.03 13.03 -0.49
N TYR A 83 -13.79 11.99 -0.79
CA TYR A 83 -13.80 11.32 -2.09
C TYR A 83 -15.21 11.24 -2.65
N PRO A 84 -15.46 11.68 -3.90
CA PRO A 84 -16.75 11.44 -4.54
C PRO A 84 -16.95 9.93 -4.81
N ILE A 85 -18.14 9.40 -4.51
CA ILE A 85 -18.47 7.98 -4.75
C ILE A 85 -18.81 7.75 -6.23
N SER A 86 -19.31 8.76 -6.93
CA SER A 86 -19.70 8.65 -8.33
C SER A 86 -19.30 9.88 -9.15
N ASP A 87 -18.55 9.66 -10.23
CA ASP A 87 -18.34 10.65 -11.31
C ASP A 87 -19.59 10.74 -12.22
N ALA A 88 -20.49 9.76 -12.12
CA ALA A 88 -21.74 9.72 -12.87
C ALA A 88 -22.82 10.51 -12.12
N LYS A 89 -23.47 11.44 -12.83
CA LYS A 89 -24.65 12.17 -12.34
C LYS A 89 -25.65 11.16 -11.81
N SER A 90 -25.90 11.16 -10.50
CA SER A 90 -26.99 10.37 -9.94
C SER A 90 -28.28 10.77 -10.63
N SER A 91 -29.10 9.81 -11.06
CA SER A 91 -30.39 10.09 -11.69
C SER A 91 -31.33 10.89 -10.79
N SER A 92 -31.10 10.87 -9.48
CA SER A 92 -31.81 11.67 -8.48
C SER A 92 -31.34 13.13 -8.37
N GLY A 93 -30.26 13.52 -9.08
CA GLY A 93 -29.65 14.84 -8.90
C GLY A 93 -28.93 15.02 -7.56
N SER A 94 -28.67 13.94 -6.82
CA SER A 94 -27.91 13.98 -5.56
C SER A 94 -26.40 13.78 -5.79
N SER A 95 -25.60 14.38 -4.92
CA SER A 95 -24.15 14.16 -4.84
C SER A 95 -23.83 13.30 -3.62
N VAL A 96 -22.95 12.31 -3.76
CA VAL A 96 -22.56 11.42 -2.66
C VAL A 96 -21.04 11.41 -2.52
N VAL A 97 -20.56 11.67 -1.31
CA VAL A 97 -19.13 11.70 -0.99
C VAL A 97 -18.82 10.86 0.24
N GLU A 98 -17.65 10.22 0.26
CA GLU A 98 -17.09 9.57 1.45
C GLU A 98 -16.11 10.51 2.15
N ILE A 99 -16.15 10.51 3.48
CA ILE A 99 -15.29 11.32 4.34
C ILE A 99 -14.48 10.40 5.24
N TYR A 100 -13.17 10.60 5.25
CA TYR A 100 -12.19 9.85 6.00
C TYR A 100 -11.44 10.79 6.96
N PRO A 101 -11.88 10.93 8.22
CA PRO A 101 -11.13 11.66 9.23
C PRO A 101 -9.84 10.92 9.53
N ASP A 102 -8.73 11.64 9.60
CA ASP A 102 -7.42 11.06 9.96
C ASP A 102 -7.13 11.18 11.47
N GLN A 103 -7.91 11.99 12.18
CA GLN A 103 -7.85 12.19 13.62
C GLN A 103 -9.28 12.37 14.17
N ASP A 104 -9.46 12.10 15.46
CA ASP A 104 -10.66 12.48 16.19
C ASP A 104 -10.71 14.01 16.31
N GLY A 105 -11.87 14.62 16.05
CA GLY A 105 -11.99 16.06 16.20
C GLY A 105 -13.36 16.62 15.85
N GLU A 106 -13.57 17.88 16.25
CA GLU A 106 -14.73 18.67 15.85
C GLU A 106 -14.41 19.40 14.53
N TYR A 107 -15.30 19.22 13.55
CA TYR A 107 -15.19 19.79 12.22
C TYR A 107 -16.39 20.69 11.92
N GLU A 108 -16.12 21.84 11.31
CA GLU A 108 -17.13 22.67 10.67
C GLU A 108 -17.40 22.13 9.26
N ILE A 109 -18.65 21.84 8.96
CA ILE A 109 -19.11 21.33 7.67
C ILE A 109 -19.94 22.43 6.99
N ARG A 110 -19.58 22.76 5.75
CA ARG A 110 -20.28 23.74 4.93
C ARG A 110 -20.47 23.21 3.51
N PRO A 111 -21.64 23.40 2.88
CA PRO A 111 -21.77 23.09 1.47
C PRO A 111 -21.11 24.20 0.64
N ILE A 112 -20.42 23.79 -0.42
CA ILE A 112 -19.82 24.70 -1.41
C ILE A 112 -20.35 24.34 -2.80
N SER A 113 -20.82 25.35 -3.54
CA SER A 113 -21.27 25.20 -4.92
C SER A 113 -20.09 25.38 -5.85
N MET A 114 -19.96 24.49 -6.83
CA MET A 114 -18.92 24.59 -7.86
C MET A 114 -19.20 25.73 -8.85
N GLN A 115 -20.43 26.26 -8.89
CA GLN A 115 -20.88 27.25 -9.88
C GLN A 115 -21.25 28.61 -9.25
N GLY A 116 -21.00 28.82 -7.95
CA GLY A 116 -21.24 30.11 -7.27
C GLY A 116 -22.71 30.49 -7.08
N SER A 117 -23.65 29.57 -7.32
CA SER A 117 -25.09 29.76 -7.12
C SER A 117 -25.50 29.74 -5.64
N LYS A 118 -26.69 30.29 -5.33
CA LYS A 118 -27.31 30.18 -3.99
C LYS A 118 -27.47 28.70 -3.64
N ILE A 119 -26.85 28.29 -2.54
CA ILE A 119 -26.80 26.89 -2.11
C ILE A 119 -28.02 26.59 -1.26
N SER A 120 -28.92 25.75 -1.78
CA SER A 120 -29.96 25.09 -1.00
C SER A 120 -29.76 23.59 -1.15
N THR A 121 -29.38 22.90 -0.07
CA THR A 121 -29.11 21.45 -0.11
C THR A 121 -29.38 20.82 1.25
N ARG A 122 -29.96 19.62 1.24
CA ARG A 122 -30.07 18.77 2.41
C ARG A 122 -28.84 17.87 2.48
N LEU A 123 -28.18 17.88 3.63
CA LEU A 123 -27.08 16.98 3.96
C LEU A 123 -27.60 15.86 4.87
N ARG A 124 -27.44 14.62 4.43
CA ARG A 124 -27.53 13.44 5.29
C ARG A 124 -26.15 12.81 5.43
N LEU A 125 -25.65 12.76 6.65
CA LEU A 125 -24.38 12.13 6.96
C LEU A 125 -24.64 10.82 7.69
N TYR A 126 -24.16 9.74 7.10
CA TYR A 126 -24.18 8.41 7.67
C TYR A 126 -22.77 8.00 8.10
N ARG A 127 -22.65 7.28 9.21
CA ARG A 127 -21.46 6.49 9.54
C ARG A 127 -21.61 5.14 8.84
N ASP A 128 -20.77 4.90 7.85
CA ASP A 128 -20.71 3.62 7.13
C ASP A 128 -20.06 2.58 8.05
N VAL A 129 -20.88 1.72 8.66
CA VAL A 129 -20.40 0.72 9.63
C VAL A 129 -19.50 -0.31 8.94
N GLY A 130 -19.81 -0.69 7.70
CA GLY A 130 -19.02 -1.63 6.91
C GLY A 130 -17.67 -1.04 6.50
N GLY A 131 -17.67 0.19 5.98
CA GLY A 131 -16.48 0.98 5.66
C GLY A 131 -15.59 1.21 6.87
N SER A 132 -16.19 1.59 8.00
CA SER A 132 -15.50 1.80 9.27
C SER A 132 -14.89 0.51 9.81
N ARG A 133 -15.61 -0.63 9.78
CA ARG A 133 -15.07 -1.93 10.18
C ARG A 133 -13.91 -2.36 9.29
N ARG A 134 -14.01 -2.17 7.97
CA ARG A 134 -12.90 -2.46 7.03
C ARG A 134 -11.68 -1.59 7.33
N ARG A 135 -11.88 -0.30 7.61
CA ARG A 135 -10.80 0.64 7.94
C ARG A 135 -10.16 0.32 9.29
N LEU A 136 -10.97 0.04 10.31
CA LEU A 136 -10.50 -0.39 11.62
C LEU A 136 -9.72 -1.70 11.51
N GLY A 137 -10.24 -2.70 10.80
CA GLY A 137 -9.54 -3.97 10.55
C GLY A 137 -8.21 -3.79 9.81
N ALA A 138 -8.14 -2.87 8.86
CA ALA A 138 -6.88 -2.53 8.18
C ALA A 138 -5.89 -1.79 9.09
N ALA A 139 -6.38 -0.97 10.03
CA ALA A 139 -5.56 -0.26 11.01
C ALA A 139 -5.15 -1.14 12.20
N SER A 140 -5.97 -2.13 12.57
CA SER A 140 -5.80 -3.01 13.72
C SER A 140 -5.01 -4.28 13.41
N ASP A 141 -4.57 -4.48 12.17
CA ASP A 141 -3.58 -5.50 11.81
C ASP A 141 -2.21 -4.86 11.52
N PRO A 142 -1.59 -4.13 12.48
CA PRO A 142 -0.21 -3.68 12.35
C PRO A 142 0.69 -4.91 12.50
N GLY A 143 0.90 -5.61 11.39
CA GLY A 143 1.78 -6.76 11.32
C GLY A 143 2.90 -6.55 10.33
N TRP A 144 4.02 -7.23 10.56
CA TRP A 144 4.98 -7.53 9.52
C TRP A 144 4.81 -8.99 9.12
N GLU A 145 4.71 -9.24 7.82
CA GLU A 145 4.88 -10.56 7.24
C GLU A 145 6.36 -10.75 6.94
N LEU A 146 6.96 -11.77 7.53
CA LEU A 146 8.31 -12.21 7.20
C LEU A 146 8.21 -13.35 6.18
N GLY A 147 8.98 -13.26 5.11
CA GLY A 147 8.96 -14.23 4.02
C GLY A 147 10.34 -14.48 3.44
N VAL A 148 10.45 -15.52 2.62
CA VAL A 148 11.62 -15.78 1.80
C VAL A 148 11.20 -15.68 0.33
N GLU A 149 11.96 -14.89 -0.43
CA GLU A 149 11.82 -14.76 -1.87
C GLU A 149 12.98 -15.43 -2.57
N LEU A 150 12.68 -16.04 -3.70
CA LEU A 150 13.66 -16.56 -4.65
C LEU A 150 13.30 -16.00 -6.02
N ALA A 151 14.28 -15.42 -6.71
CA ALA A 151 14.08 -14.89 -8.05
C ALA A 151 15.25 -15.27 -8.97
N GLY A 152 14.91 -15.43 -10.25
CA GLY A 152 15.85 -15.51 -11.35
C GLY A 152 15.72 -14.25 -12.19
N THR A 153 16.84 -13.63 -12.50
CA THR A 153 16.91 -12.32 -13.13
C THR A 153 17.83 -12.39 -14.34
N TRP A 154 17.48 -11.64 -15.39
CA TRP A 154 18.27 -11.46 -16.60
C TRP A 154 18.51 -9.98 -16.80
N HIS A 155 19.75 -9.60 -17.06
CA HIS A 155 20.14 -8.21 -17.21
C HIS A 155 20.94 -8.01 -18.50
N SER A 156 20.81 -6.84 -19.12
CA SER A 156 21.61 -6.39 -20.28
C SER A 156 22.30 -5.05 -19.97
N GLY A 157 23.47 -4.80 -20.56
CA GLY A 157 24.12 -3.48 -20.49
C GLY A 157 24.76 -3.11 -19.15
N PHE A 158 25.58 -3.99 -18.56
CA PHE A 158 26.29 -3.70 -17.31
C PHE A 158 27.70 -3.16 -17.56
N VAL A 159 28.10 -2.11 -16.81
CA VAL A 159 29.49 -1.68 -16.69
C VAL A 159 29.93 -1.98 -15.25
N GLN A 160 30.66 -3.09 -15.03
CA GLN A 160 31.01 -3.58 -13.68
C GLN A 160 32.06 -2.72 -12.97
N THR A 161 32.71 -1.82 -13.69
CA THR A 161 33.85 -1.08 -13.20
C THR A 161 33.78 0.37 -13.69
N SER A 162 34.45 1.28 -12.98
CA SER A 162 34.75 2.62 -13.52
C SER A 162 35.78 2.57 -14.66
N VAL A 163 36.17 1.38 -15.12
CA VAL A 163 37.12 1.17 -16.21
C VAL A 163 36.30 1.04 -17.48
N ALA A 164 36.61 1.87 -18.48
CA ALA A 164 35.96 1.81 -19.77
C ALA A 164 36.00 0.36 -20.31
N PRO A 165 34.87 -0.17 -20.80
CA PRO A 165 34.85 -1.50 -21.41
C PRO A 165 35.91 -1.54 -22.54
N ALA A 166 36.61 -2.67 -22.65
CA ALA A 166 37.56 -2.85 -23.74
C ALA A 166 36.82 -2.69 -25.08
N ILE A 167 37.45 -2.06 -26.08
CA ILE A 167 36.85 -1.93 -27.41
C ILE A 167 36.59 -3.35 -27.95
N GLY A 168 35.31 -3.70 -28.14
CA GLY A 168 34.86 -5.04 -28.55
C GLY A 168 34.35 -5.95 -27.42
N SER A 169 34.42 -5.55 -26.15
CA SER A 169 33.69 -6.22 -25.09
C SER A 169 32.24 -5.76 -25.14
N GLU A 170 31.37 -6.49 -25.83
CA GLU A 170 29.94 -6.37 -25.61
C GLU A 170 29.61 -7.01 -24.26
N PRO A 171 29.14 -6.25 -23.25
CA PRO A 171 28.51 -6.85 -22.09
C PRO A 171 27.17 -7.43 -22.56
N SER A 172 27.24 -8.62 -23.15
CA SER A 172 26.17 -9.37 -23.82
C SER A 172 25.07 -9.89 -22.88
N GLY A 173 24.91 -9.21 -21.74
CA GLY A 173 23.99 -9.58 -20.68
C GLY A 173 24.54 -10.67 -19.76
N GLY A 174 23.75 -10.96 -18.74
CA GLY A 174 24.04 -12.01 -17.79
C GLY A 174 22.78 -12.39 -17.04
N ALA A 175 22.95 -13.34 -16.14
CA ALA A 175 21.89 -13.87 -15.32
C ALA A 175 22.32 -13.90 -13.87
N ASP A 176 21.36 -13.67 -12.99
CA ASP A 176 21.53 -13.80 -11.55
C ASP A 176 20.40 -14.62 -10.94
N ILE A 177 20.78 -15.33 -9.89
CA ILE A 177 19.84 -16.00 -8.99
C ILE A 177 19.95 -15.27 -7.67
N GLU A 178 18.83 -14.81 -7.15
CA GLU A 178 18.77 -14.09 -5.89
C GLU A 178 17.79 -14.72 -4.91
N GLY A 179 18.17 -14.67 -3.64
CA GLY A 179 17.34 -15.05 -2.51
C GLY A 179 17.26 -13.89 -1.54
N CYS A 180 16.09 -13.65 -0.98
CA CYS A 180 15.86 -12.52 -0.10
C CYS A 180 14.98 -12.88 1.10
N LEU A 181 15.44 -12.53 2.31
CA LEU A 181 14.58 -12.46 3.48
C LEU A 181 13.79 -11.16 3.43
N THR A 182 12.48 -11.24 3.23
CA THR A 182 11.61 -10.08 3.14
C THR A 182 10.84 -9.81 4.42
N ALA A 183 10.62 -8.52 4.69
CA ALA A 183 9.64 -8.03 5.63
C ALA A 183 8.67 -7.11 4.89
N ARG A 184 7.38 -7.38 5.01
CA ARG A 184 6.31 -6.58 4.41
C ARG A 184 5.30 -6.15 5.44
N SER A 185 4.70 -4.98 5.26
CA SER A 185 3.52 -4.63 6.03
C SER A 185 2.39 -5.61 5.71
N ARG A 186 1.76 -6.19 6.75
CA ARG A 186 0.57 -7.05 6.64
C ARG A 186 -0.70 -6.28 6.26
N SER A 187 -0.60 -4.95 6.14
CA SER A 187 -1.64 -4.10 5.58
C SER A 187 -2.13 -4.68 4.24
N ARG A 188 -3.46 -4.66 4.02
CA ARG A 188 -4.07 -5.04 2.75
C ARG A 188 -3.56 -4.22 1.55
N VAL A 189 -2.95 -3.06 1.83
CA VAL A 189 -2.20 -2.26 0.86
C VAL A 189 -0.80 -2.06 1.45
N PRO A 190 0.13 -3.00 1.22
CA PRO A 190 1.49 -2.86 1.73
C PRO A 190 2.16 -1.69 1.01
N ARG A 191 2.29 -0.55 1.70
CA ARG A 191 2.99 0.64 1.17
C ARG A 191 4.50 0.49 1.25
N PHE A 192 4.94 -0.38 2.15
CA PHE A 192 6.34 -0.60 2.44
C PHE A 192 6.61 -2.09 2.54
N GLY A 193 7.59 -2.53 1.76
CA GLY A 193 8.24 -3.81 1.89
C GLY A 193 9.74 -3.60 1.90
N MET A 194 10.48 -4.60 2.34
CA MET A 194 11.93 -4.55 2.37
C MET A 194 12.49 -5.95 2.17
N CYS A 195 13.50 -6.05 1.31
CA CYS A 195 14.48 -7.11 1.41
C CYS A 195 15.45 -6.76 2.54
N ILE A 196 15.31 -7.43 3.69
CA ILE A 196 16.17 -7.19 4.86
C ILE A 196 17.58 -7.68 4.53
N LEU A 197 17.66 -8.90 4.00
CA LEU A 197 18.91 -9.55 3.62
C LEU A 197 18.72 -10.31 2.31
N GLY A 198 19.29 -9.75 1.26
CA GLY A 198 19.37 -10.34 -0.07
C GLY A 198 20.75 -10.90 -0.32
N VAL A 199 20.79 -12.04 -1.00
CA VAL A 199 22.00 -12.64 -1.55
C VAL A 199 21.75 -12.89 -3.03
N SER A 200 22.61 -12.38 -3.90
CA SER A 200 22.52 -12.61 -5.35
C SER A 200 23.83 -13.14 -5.89
N HIS A 201 23.77 -14.24 -6.65
CA HIS A 201 24.90 -14.74 -7.41
C HIS A 201 24.72 -14.35 -8.87
N GLN A 202 25.55 -13.42 -9.33
CA GLN A 202 25.53 -12.88 -10.68
C GLN A 202 26.61 -13.52 -11.55
N SER A 203 26.20 -13.93 -12.75
CA SER A 203 27.08 -14.53 -13.75
C SER A 203 26.98 -13.78 -15.08
N GLN A 204 28.13 -13.51 -15.70
CA GLN A 204 28.23 -12.87 -17.00
C GLN A 204 29.34 -13.53 -17.81
N ARG A 205 29.14 -13.65 -19.13
CA ARG A 205 30.16 -14.24 -20.01
C ARG A 205 31.40 -13.34 -20.05
N GLY A 206 32.58 -13.94 -19.91
CA GLY A 206 33.86 -13.23 -20.00
C GLY A 206 34.25 -12.42 -18.75
N THR A 207 33.49 -12.51 -17.66
CA THR A 207 33.81 -11.86 -16.37
C THR A 207 33.65 -12.84 -15.21
N PRO A 208 34.40 -12.67 -14.10
CA PRO A 208 34.19 -13.47 -12.89
C PRO A 208 32.78 -13.31 -12.35
N SER A 209 32.23 -14.36 -11.74
CA SER A 209 30.95 -14.26 -11.04
C SER A 209 31.08 -13.39 -9.79
N LEU A 210 30.01 -12.64 -9.51
CA LEU A 210 29.93 -11.76 -8.35
C LEU A 210 28.88 -12.29 -7.39
N LEU A 211 29.28 -12.39 -6.12
CA LEU A 211 28.36 -12.62 -5.02
C LEU A 211 28.03 -11.28 -4.36
N TRP A 212 26.75 -10.96 -4.33
CA TRP A 212 26.19 -9.77 -3.74
C TRP A 212 25.52 -10.09 -2.41
N VAL A 213 25.73 -9.23 -1.43
CA VAL A 213 24.89 -9.13 -0.24
C VAL A 213 24.26 -7.75 -0.24
N TYR A 214 22.93 -7.67 -0.10
CA TYR A 214 22.20 -6.43 -0.26
C TYR A 214 20.98 -6.29 0.66
N THR A 215 20.51 -5.06 0.80
CA THR A 215 19.17 -4.72 1.29
C THR A 215 18.45 -3.90 0.23
N GLU A 216 17.12 -4.04 0.17
CA GLU A 216 16.30 -3.40 -0.84
C GLU A 216 14.96 -2.92 -0.24
N PRO A 217 14.88 -1.67 0.25
CA PRO A 217 13.59 -1.04 0.52
C PRO A 217 12.74 -0.94 -0.76
N ARG A 218 11.45 -1.22 -0.62
CA ARG A 218 10.44 -1.20 -1.68
C ARG A 218 9.28 -0.33 -1.24
N LEU A 219 9.02 0.72 -2.02
CA LEU A 219 7.94 1.68 -1.77
C LEU A 219 6.83 1.45 -2.79
N GLY A 220 5.72 0.86 -2.32
CA GLY A 220 4.55 0.62 -3.15
C GLY A 220 3.79 1.91 -3.45
N VAL A 221 3.44 2.12 -4.71
CA VAL A 221 2.51 3.19 -5.11
C VAL A 221 1.09 2.73 -4.78
N PRO A 222 0.28 3.54 -4.07
CA PRO A 222 -1.09 3.18 -3.75
C PRO A 222 -1.91 2.96 -5.03
N ARG A 223 -2.44 1.76 -5.21
CA ARG A 223 -3.47 1.46 -6.21
C ARG A 223 -4.75 1.05 -5.51
N ARG A 224 -5.82 1.81 -5.72
CA ARG A 224 -7.18 1.45 -5.33
C ARG A 224 -7.93 1.15 -6.63
N ASP A 225 -8.31 -0.11 -6.85
CA ASP A 225 -9.25 -0.43 -7.91
C ASP A 225 -10.67 -0.28 -7.36
N ARG A 226 -11.62 0.21 -8.17
CA ARG A 226 -12.99 0.55 -7.71
C ARG A 226 -13.79 -0.68 -7.27
N HIS A 227 -13.35 -1.90 -7.59
CA HIS A 227 -14.09 -3.15 -7.36
C HIS A 227 -13.30 -4.22 -6.58
N GLY A 228 -12.15 -3.87 -5.99
CA GLY A 228 -11.34 -4.83 -5.24
C GLY A 228 -9.86 -4.48 -5.24
N TYR A 229 -9.04 -5.33 -4.64
CA TYR A 229 -7.60 -5.19 -4.68
C TYR A 229 -7.09 -5.65 -6.05
N SER A 230 -6.41 -4.77 -6.79
CA SER A 230 -5.66 -5.19 -7.98
C SER A 230 -4.59 -6.18 -7.53
N SER A 231 -4.48 -7.32 -8.21
CA SER A 231 -3.41 -8.27 -7.93
C SER A 231 -2.03 -7.71 -8.31
N TRP A 232 -1.93 -6.51 -8.86
CA TRP A 232 -0.69 -5.91 -9.32
C TRP A 232 -0.22 -4.81 -8.38
N GLU A 233 1.05 -4.86 -7.98
CA GLU A 233 1.73 -3.80 -7.26
C GLU A 233 2.83 -3.21 -8.13
N MET A 234 3.02 -1.91 -8.03
CA MET A 234 4.16 -1.23 -8.62
C MET A 234 4.77 -0.29 -7.60
N GLY A 235 6.07 -0.04 -7.72
CA GLY A 235 6.75 0.80 -6.76
C GLY A 235 8.16 1.14 -7.15
N ALA A 236 8.77 1.99 -6.34
CA ALA A 236 10.20 2.25 -6.41
C ALA A 236 10.95 1.25 -5.51
N LEU A 237 12.13 0.83 -5.95
CA LEU A 237 13.08 0.10 -5.13
C LEU A 237 14.43 0.79 -5.14
N PHE A 238 15.19 0.58 -4.07
CA PHE A 238 16.56 1.06 -3.97
C PHE A 238 17.43 -0.06 -3.45
N ARG A 239 18.41 -0.51 -4.22
CA ARG A 239 19.32 -1.60 -3.82
C ARG A 239 20.61 -1.04 -3.25
N PHE A 240 20.93 -1.44 -2.03
CA PHE A 240 22.18 -1.12 -1.33
C PHE A 240 22.90 -2.42 -1.06
N GLY A 241 24.15 -2.57 -1.52
CA GLY A 241 24.84 -3.83 -1.38
C GLY A 241 26.35 -3.71 -1.38
N VAL A 242 26.99 -4.87 -1.28
CA VAL A 242 28.44 -5.05 -1.42
C VAL A 242 28.72 -6.31 -2.23
N GLY A 243 29.67 -6.22 -3.15
CA GLY A 243 30.18 -7.37 -3.89
C GLY A 243 31.34 -7.99 -3.14
N ILE A 244 31.24 -9.27 -2.76
CA ILE A 244 32.23 -9.94 -1.91
C ILE A 244 33.54 -10.25 -2.67
N ASN A 245 33.47 -10.49 -3.96
CA ASN A 245 34.62 -10.93 -4.77
C ASN A 245 35.36 -9.78 -5.49
N SER A 246 35.02 -8.51 -5.22
CA SER A 246 35.57 -7.35 -5.95
C SER A 246 36.87 -6.79 -5.36
N GLY A 247 37.36 -7.33 -4.24
CA GLY A 247 38.53 -6.82 -3.52
C GLY A 247 38.33 -5.48 -2.81
N VAL A 248 37.18 -4.81 -2.99
CA VAL A 248 36.84 -3.53 -2.37
C VAL A 248 35.51 -3.65 -1.63
N LEU A 249 35.57 -3.74 -0.30
CA LEU A 249 34.40 -3.81 0.58
C LEU A 249 33.82 -2.41 0.87
N SER A 250 33.49 -1.63 -0.16
CA SER A 250 32.76 -0.37 0.04
C SER A 250 31.28 -0.55 -0.28
N PRO A 251 30.36 -0.21 0.64
CA PRO A 251 28.93 -0.20 0.34
C PRO A 251 28.68 0.83 -0.76
N ARG A 252 28.04 0.42 -1.85
CA ARG A 252 27.59 1.34 -2.90
C ARG A 252 26.07 1.26 -3.05
N ILE A 253 25.49 2.38 -3.45
CA ILE A 253 24.10 2.41 -3.92
C ILE A 253 24.15 1.87 -5.34
N TYR A 254 23.54 0.70 -5.57
CA TYR A 254 23.75 -0.03 -6.82
C TYR A 254 22.64 0.20 -7.85
N ALA A 255 21.41 0.52 -7.46
CA ALA A 255 20.37 0.83 -8.43
C ALA A 255 19.12 1.45 -7.77
N PRO A 256 18.74 2.70 -8.09
CA PRO A 256 17.34 3.06 -8.06
C PRO A 256 16.62 2.29 -9.17
N GLY A 257 15.43 1.77 -8.87
CA GLY A 257 14.67 0.98 -9.83
C GLY A 257 13.17 1.09 -9.61
N VAL A 258 12.42 0.50 -10.52
CA VAL A 258 10.98 0.30 -10.39
C VAL A 258 10.68 -1.19 -10.44
N PHE A 259 9.73 -1.64 -9.63
CA PHE A 259 9.21 -2.99 -9.71
C PHE A 259 7.76 -2.98 -10.15
N LEU A 260 7.37 -4.08 -10.80
CA LEU A 260 6.00 -4.46 -11.06
C LEU A 260 5.87 -5.91 -10.59
N SER A 261 5.03 -6.16 -9.61
CA SER A 261 4.77 -7.50 -9.09
C SER A 261 3.30 -7.84 -9.24
N ARG A 262 3.00 -9.15 -9.33
CA ARG A 262 1.64 -9.66 -9.35
C ARG A 262 1.49 -10.72 -8.28
N HIS A 263 0.49 -10.55 -7.42
CA HIS A 263 0.01 -11.58 -6.51
C HIS A 263 -0.68 -12.68 -7.31
N ILE A 264 -0.12 -13.89 -7.28
CA ILE A 264 -0.68 -15.05 -7.99
C ILE A 264 -1.79 -15.72 -7.16
N ARG A 265 -1.91 -15.40 -5.86
CA ARG A 265 -2.89 -16.04 -4.98
C ARG A 265 -4.31 -15.50 -5.19
N ARG A 266 -5.25 -16.45 -5.23
CA ARG A 266 -6.70 -16.18 -5.22
C ARG A 266 -7.31 -16.13 -3.81
N ASN A 267 -6.55 -16.45 -2.77
CA ASN A 267 -7.07 -16.52 -1.40
C ASN A 267 -6.75 -15.23 -0.62
N PRO A 268 -7.75 -14.40 -0.28
CA PRO A 268 -7.55 -13.08 0.36
C PRO A 268 -7.02 -13.16 1.81
N GLN A 269 -6.78 -14.36 2.36
CA GLN A 269 -6.37 -14.58 3.76
C GLN A 269 -4.97 -15.20 3.91
N GLY A 270 -4.30 -15.56 2.82
CA GLY A 270 -3.02 -16.29 2.88
C GLY A 270 -1.83 -15.48 2.41
N ALA A 271 -1.01 -15.03 3.37
CA ALA A 271 0.33 -14.47 3.20
C ALA A 271 1.24 -15.37 2.33
N GLY A 272 1.56 -14.92 1.12
CA GLY A 272 2.64 -15.48 0.31
C GLY A 272 2.45 -15.28 -1.18
N TRP A 273 3.57 -15.43 -1.89
CA TRP A 273 3.75 -15.07 -3.30
C TRP A 273 3.72 -16.32 -4.18
#